data_AF-A0A6S8H700-F1
#
_entry.id   AF-A0A6S8H700-F1
#
_cell.length_a   1.000
_cell.length_b   1.000
_cell.length_c   1.000
_cell.angle_alpha   90.00
_cell.angle_beta   90.00
_cell.angle_gamma   90.00
#
_symmetry.space_group_name_H-M   'P 1'
#
loop_
_entity.id
_entity.type
_entity.pdbx_description
1 polymer ?
#
loop_
_entity_poly.entity_id
_entity_poly.type
_entity_poly.pdbx_seq_one_letter_code
_entity_poly.pdbx_strand_id
1 'polypeptide(L)'
;MVPGGYPVAERRKQLSTTYGFTCNCARCKTESAAPENVIEALERMWNRILDENVVQKAQELIMSTSPEATSKLQQLQQELEKEVAAFEGLLEQHALDMRVRQWLRSSAYATYELLAVCRDEQESARGQVSSSGDQGEASSSGRVPVICSDEQPESLMPLISVISPASDTHLYLALEWLERAGKKYGSGHEKTKTASQACLAAHLMRYGRVPNELLSQLIMARSQVEYNLGRVNLPSPSAASLSAAA
;
A
#
# COMPACT_ATOMS: atom_id res chain seq x y z
N MET A 1 4.52 10.00 -9.55
CA MET A 1 3.75 10.02 -8.29
C MET A 1 4.78 10.10 -7.17
N VAL A 2 4.66 11.08 -6.27
CA VAL A 2 5.63 11.32 -5.19
C VAL A 2 5.28 10.33 -4.06
N PRO A 3 6.03 9.22 -3.86
CA PRO A 3 5.65 8.19 -2.90
C PRO A 3 5.50 8.81 -1.51
N GLY A 4 4.31 8.65 -0.91
CA GLY A 4 4.00 9.21 0.40
C GLY A 4 4.83 8.52 1.48
N GLY A 5 6.06 8.96 1.72
CA GLY A 5 6.92 8.28 2.69
C GLY A 5 8.32 8.84 2.89
N TYR A 6 8.55 10.12 2.63
CA TYR A 6 9.87 10.74 2.85
C TYR A 6 10.21 10.86 4.34
N PRO A 7 11.47 10.68 4.75
CA PRO A 7 11.96 11.08 6.08
C PRO A 7 11.78 12.59 6.34
N VAL A 8 11.76 12.99 7.61
CA VAL A 8 11.53 14.40 8.00
C VAL A 8 12.51 15.38 7.34
N ALA A 9 13.78 15.02 7.23
CA ALA A 9 14.81 15.84 6.59
C ALA A 9 14.47 16.11 5.12
N GLU A 10 14.13 15.06 4.37
CA GLU A 10 13.81 15.17 2.94
C GLU A 10 12.48 15.91 2.72
N ARG A 11 11.45 15.66 3.55
CA ARG A 11 10.20 16.44 3.49
C ARG A 11 10.44 17.93 3.69
N ARG A 12 11.22 18.29 4.71
CA ARG A 12 11.53 19.70 5.00
C ARG A 12 12.36 20.33 3.90
N LYS A 13 13.34 19.62 3.35
CA LYS A 13 14.14 20.06 2.21
C LYS A 13 13.25 20.34 0.99
N GLN A 14 12.37 19.41 0.63
CA GLN A 14 11.44 19.58 -0.49
C GLN A 14 10.48 20.76 -0.26
N LEU A 15 9.86 20.87 0.93
CA LEU A 15 8.94 21.96 1.24
C LEU A 15 9.64 23.32 1.27
N SER A 16 10.85 23.38 1.82
CA SER A 16 11.64 24.62 1.85
C SER A 16 12.06 25.04 0.45
N THR A 17 12.47 24.10 -0.39
CA THR A 17 12.93 24.39 -1.76
C THR A 17 11.77 24.81 -2.66
N THR A 18 10.63 24.12 -2.58
CA THR A 18 9.49 24.34 -3.47
C THR A 18 8.59 25.49 -3.01
N TYR A 19 8.39 25.64 -1.70
CA TYR A 19 7.39 26.55 -1.13
C TYR A 19 7.96 27.58 -0.14
N GLY A 20 9.27 27.55 0.13
CA GLY A 20 9.92 28.57 0.97
C GLY A 20 9.59 28.48 2.47
N PHE A 21 9.11 27.34 2.97
CA PHE A 21 8.85 27.17 4.41
C PHE A 21 9.34 25.82 4.97
N THR A 22 9.63 25.79 6.27
CA THR A 22 9.99 24.56 6.99
C THR A 22 8.79 24.02 7.77
N CYS A 23 8.37 22.80 7.47
CA CYS A 23 7.23 22.19 8.16
C CYS A 23 7.56 21.82 9.62
N ASN A 24 6.66 22.20 10.52
CA ASN A 24 6.72 21.93 11.97
C ASN A 24 5.43 21.28 12.49
N CYS A 25 4.73 20.52 11.64
CA CYS A 25 3.54 19.78 12.06
C CYS A 25 3.89 18.72 13.12
N ALA A 26 2.87 18.16 13.79
CA ALA A 26 3.04 17.16 14.84
C ALA A 26 3.95 16.00 14.39
N ARG A 27 3.73 15.45 13.18
CA ARG A 27 4.58 14.40 12.60
C ARG A 27 6.04 14.82 12.48
N CYS A 28 6.33 16.00 11.93
CA CYS A 28 7.72 16.46 11.75
C CYS A 28 8.41 16.69 13.10
N LYS A 29 7.71 17.25 14.09
CA LYS A 29 8.26 17.44 15.44
C LYS A 29 8.59 16.10 16.10
N THR A 30 7.67 15.15 16.03
CA THR A 30 7.84 13.82 16.62
C THR A 30 8.96 13.03 15.95
N GLU A 31 9.02 12.99 14.61
CA GLU A 31 10.10 12.30 13.91
C GLU A 31 11.47 12.94 14.18
N SER A 32 11.54 14.28 14.30
CA SER A 32 12.79 14.97 14.65
C SER A 32 13.24 14.72 16.09
N ALA A 33 12.32 14.26 16.96
CA ALA A 33 12.59 13.94 18.35
C ALA A 33 12.84 12.44 18.57
N ALA A 34 12.87 11.63 17.50
CA ALA A 34 13.20 10.23 17.59
C ALA A 34 14.68 10.04 18.01
N PRO A 35 15.03 8.91 18.65
CA PRO A 35 16.42 8.59 18.97
C PRO A 35 17.32 8.64 17.74
N GLU A 36 18.56 9.13 17.90
CA GLU A 36 19.50 9.35 16.80
C GLU A 36 19.72 8.09 15.95
N ASN A 37 19.94 6.94 16.59
CA ASN A 37 20.13 5.66 15.88
C ASN A 37 18.88 5.21 15.08
N VAL A 38 17.67 5.61 15.47
CA VAL A 38 16.44 5.37 14.69
C VAL A 38 16.41 6.26 13.46
N ILE A 39 16.82 7.54 13.59
CA ILE A 39 16.91 8.49 12.48
C ILE A 39 17.97 8.02 11.49
N GLU A 40 19.16 7.63 11.95
CA GLU A 40 20.23 7.12 11.10
C GLU A 40 19.80 5.85 10.33
N ALA A 41 19.09 4.93 10.99
CA ALA A 41 18.57 3.74 10.33
C ALA A 41 17.55 4.08 9.24
N LEU A 42 16.66 5.04 9.51
CA LEU A 42 15.67 5.53 8.55
C LEU A 42 16.33 6.21 7.35
N GLU A 43 17.35 7.04 7.59
CA GLU A 43 18.11 7.72 6.54
C GLU A 43 18.91 6.74 5.69
N ARG A 44 19.50 5.71 6.30
CA ARG A 44 20.18 4.62 5.57
C ARG A 44 19.22 3.88 4.64
N MET A 45 18.04 3.49 5.13
CA MET A 45 17.00 2.85 4.32
C MET A 45 16.55 3.75 3.18
N TRP A 46 16.34 5.04 3.45
CA TRP A 46 15.96 6.03 2.46
C TRP A 46 17.03 6.21 1.37
N ASN A 47 18.29 6.39 1.76
CA ASN A 47 19.41 6.55 0.84
C ASN A 47 19.61 5.31 -0.03
N ARG A 48 19.36 4.10 0.51
CA ARG A 48 19.38 2.87 -0.25
C ARG A 48 18.32 2.82 -1.34
N ILE A 49 17.12 3.33 -1.08
CA ILE A 49 16.06 3.42 -2.09
C ILE A 49 16.36 4.50 -3.14
N LEU A 50 16.99 5.60 -2.72
CA LEU A 50 17.42 6.67 -3.63
C LEU A 50 18.62 6.29 -4.49
N ASP A 51 19.41 5.30 -4.11
CA ASP A 51 20.39 4.71 -5.02
C ASP A 51 19.61 4.17 -6.22
N GLU A 52 19.64 4.92 -7.33
CA GLU A 52 18.87 4.68 -8.56
C GLU A 52 19.03 3.22 -9.04
N ASN A 53 20.16 2.62 -8.69
CA ASN A 53 20.44 1.25 -9.01
C ASN A 53 19.55 0.24 -8.27
N VAL A 54 19.14 0.45 -7.02
CA VAL A 54 18.45 -0.59 -6.24
C VAL A 54 17.05 -0.86 -6.79
N VAL A 55 16.24 0.18 -6.98
CA VAL A 55 14.87 0.04 -7.52
C VAL A 55 14.92 -0.43 -8.97
N GLN A 56 15.81 0.14 -9.79
CA GLN A 56 15.96 -0.27 -11.18
C GLN A 56 16.45 -1.72 -11.29
N LYS A 57 17.48 -2.12 -10.51
CA LYS A 57 17.95 -3.52 -10.47
C LYS A 57 16.84 -4.46 -10.05
N ALA A 58 16.03 -4.10 -9.04
CA ALA A 58 14.90 -4.92 -8.64
C ALA A 58 13.91 -5.12 -9.81
N GLN A 59 13.55 -4.05 -10.52
CA GLN A 59 12.69 -4.13 -11.70
C GLN A 59 13.29 -4.99 -12.82
N GLU A 60 14.57 -4.83 -13.12
CA GLU A 60 15.29 -5.64 -14.12
C GLU A 60 15.32 -7.12 -13.74
N LEU A 61 15.55 -7.43 -12.46
CA LEU A 61 15.53 -8.79 -11.93
C LEU A 61 14.14 -9.42 -12.01
N ILE A 62 13.09 -8.66 -11.70
CA ILE A 62 11.68 -9.11 -11.78
C ILE A 62 11.26 -9.39 -13.23
N MET A 63 11.72 -8.57 -14.18
CA MET A 63 11.42 -8.76 -15.59
C MET A 63 12.20 -9.93 -16.24
N SER A 64 13.26 -10.41 -15.58
CA SER A 64 14.07 -11.52 -16.07
C SER A 64 13.54 -12.86 -15.60
N THR A 65 13.40 -13.81 -16.53
CA THR A 65 12.99 -15.20 -16.23
C THR A 65 14.18 -16.13 -15.94
N SER A 66 15.40 -15.59 -15.83
CA SER A 66 16.59 -16.40 -15.62
C SER A 66 16.71 -16.89 -14.17
N PRO A 67 17.20 -18.12 -13.93
CA PRO A 67 17.47 -18.62 -12.57
C PRO A 67 18.44 -17.73 -11.78
N GLU A 68 19.40 -17.10 -12.47
CA GLU A 68 20.34 -16.15 -11.87
C GLU A 68 19.62 -14.90 -11.35
N ALA A 69 18.64 -14.38 -12.11
CA ALA A 69 17.84 -13.24 -11.66
C ALA A 69 17.00 -13.58 -10.43
N THR A 70 16.39 -14.76 -10.38
CA THR A 70 15.67 -15.23 -9.18
C THR A 70 16.58 -15.29 -7.96
N SER A 71 17.80 -15.81 -8.10
CA SER A 71 18.77 -15.87 -7.00
C SER A 71 19.20 -14.48 -6.51
N LYS A 72 19.46 -13.54 -7.44
CA LYS A 72 19.79 -12.14 -7.09
C LYS A 72 18.62 -11.41 -6.44
N LEU A 73 17.39 -11.63 -6.90
CA LEU A 73 16.19 -11.07 -6.27
C LEU A 73 16.02 -11.61 -4.84
N GLN A 74 16.34 -12.88 -4.61
CA GLN A 74 16.36 -13.48 -3.27
C GLN A 74 17.41 -12.89 -2.35
N GLN A 75 18.61 -12.65 -2.87
CA GLN A 75 19.63 -11.94 -2.10
C GLN A 75 19.17 -10.53 -1.72
N LEU A 76 18.62 -9.77 -2.68
CA LEU A 76 18.08 -8.43 -2.41
C LEU A 76 16.98 -8.46 -1.34
N GLN A 77 16.03 -9.41 -1.44
CA GLN A 77 15.00 -9.57 -0.43
C GLN A 77 15.60 -9.79 0.96
N GLN A 78 16.54 -10.72 1.12
CA GLN A 78 17.16 -11.02 2.42
C GLN A 78 17.88 -9.81 3.01
N GLU A 79 18.54 -9.02 2.17
CA GLU A 79 19.20 -7.78 2.60
C GLU A 79 18.17 -6.74 3.09
N LEU A 80 17.05 -6.58 2.38
CA LEU A 80 15.95 -5.69 2.80
C LEU A 80 15.28 -6.19 4.08
N GLU A 81 15.07 -7.50 4.24
CA GLU A 81 14.50 -8.10 5.46
C GLU A 81 15.38 -7.84 6.67
N LYS A 82 16.70 -8.03 6.54
CA LYS A 82 17.67 -7.75 7.59
C LYS A 82 17.62 -6.28 8.01
N GLU A 83 17.51 -5.38 7.04
CA GLU A 83 17.47 -3.94 7.29
C GLU A 83 16.17 -3.50 7.96
N VAL A 84 15.02 -3.98 7.48
CA VAL A 84 13.70 -3.76 8.10
C VAL A 84 13.66 -4.34 9.51
N ALA A 85 14.18 -5.55 9.73
CA ALA A 85 14.22 -6.17 11.05
C ALA A 85 15.10 -5.37 12.03
N ALA A 86 16.25 -4.86 11.57
CA ALA A 86 17.10 -3.99 12.38
C ALA A 86 16.39 -2.68 12.76
N PHE A 87 15.67 -2.07 11.81
CA PHE A 87 14.90 -0.86 12.06
C PHE A 87 13.74 -1.10 13.04
N GLU A 88 12.93 -2.13 12.84
CA GLU A 88 11.85 -2.49 13.76
C GLU A 88 12.36 -2.81 15.16
N GLY A 89 13.50 -3.52 15.27
CA GLY A 89 14.17 -3.77 16.53
C GLY A 89 14.56 -2.48 17.28
N LEU A 90 14.99 -1.43 16.57
CA LEU A 90 15.26 -0.13 17.16
C LEU A 90 13.98 0.57 17.65
N LEU A 91 12.88 0.48 16.90
CA LEU A 91 11.59 1.03 17.32
C LEU A 91 11.07 0.36 18.61
N GLU A 92 11.28 -0.95 18.73
CA GLU A 92 10.93 -1.74 19.91
C GLU A 92 11.86 -1.45 21.10
N GLN A 93 13.18 -1.41 20.87
CA GLN A 93 14.20 -1.14 21.89
C GLN A 93 13.95 0.19 22.63
N HIS A 94 13.52 1.22 21.91
CA HIS A 94 13.24 2.54 22.47
C HIS A 94 11.81 2.71 23.01
N ALA A 95 11.01 1.63 23.01
CA ALA A 95 9.64 1.62 23.52
C ALA A 95 8.77 2.78 22.99
N LEU A 96 8.98 3.17 21.73
CA LEU A 96 8.28 4.31 21.14
C LEU A 96 6.77 4.07 21.13
N ASP A 97 5.97 5.13 21.33
CA ASP A 97 4.52 5.05 21.24
C ASP A 97 4.07 4.55 19.85
N MET A 98 2.95 3.81 19.81
CA MET A 98 2.47 3.15 18.59
C MET A 98 2.26 4.14 17.44
N ARG A 99 1.74 5.34 17.73
CA ARG A 99 1.52 6.37 16.72
C ARG A 99 2.83 6.88 16.14
N VAL A 100 3.87 7.01 16.98
CA VAL A 100 5.21 7.41 16.56
C VAL A 100 5.82 6.34 15.66
N ARG A 101 5.72 5.06 16.05
CA ARG A 101 6.16 3.94 15.21
C ARG A 101 5.47 3.96 13.86
N GLN A 102 4.17 4.22 13.81
CA GLN A 102 3.44 4.31 12.54
C GLN A 102 3.99 5.42 11.63
N TRP A 103 4.27 6.61 12.15
CA TRP A 103 4.86 7.70 11.35
C TRP A 103 6.27 7.39 10.86
N LEU A 104 7.09 6.74 11.69
CA LEU A 104 8.45 6.32 11.32
C LEU A 104 8.39 5.22 10.25
N ARG A 105 7.52 4.21 10.39
CA ARG A 105 7.27 3.19 9.36
C ARG A 105 6.76 3.80 8.06
N SER A 106 5.84 4.76 8.12
CA SER A 106 5.40 5.51 6.94
C SER A 106 6.57 6.24 6.27
N SER A 107 7.59 6.67 7.01
CA SER A 107 8.78 7.31 6.45
C SER A 107 9.81 6.32 5.87
N ALA A 108 9.64 5.02 6.16
CA ALA A 108 10.40 3.92 5.57
C ALA A 108 9.59 3.17 4.50
N TYR A 109 8.41 3.69 4.12
CA TYR A 109 7.41 2.99 3.31
C TYR A 109 7.98 2.40 2.01
N ALA A 110 8.83 3.16 1.30
CA ALA A 110 9.39 2.70 0.03
C ALA A 110 10.28 1.44 0.19
N THR A 111 10.91 1.24 1.36
CA THR A 111 11.66 0.01 1.64
C THR A 111 10.71 -1.17 1.91
N TYR A 112 9.63 -0.95 2.67
CA TYR A 112 8.59 -1.98 2.87
C TYR A 112 7.91 -2.37 1.55
N GLU A 113 7.62 -1.39 0.69
CA GLU A 113 7.04 -1.60 -0.63
C GLU A 113 7.96 -2.45 -1.51
N LEU A 114 9.25 -2.08 -1.61
CA LEU A 114 10.21 -2.86 -2.39
C LEU A 114 10.37 -4.29 -1.85
N LEU A 115 10.40 -4.46 -0.53
CA LEU A 115 10.45 -5.76 0.11
C LEU A 115 9.21 -6.61 -0.22
N ALA A 116 8.01 -6.02 -0.18
CA ALA A 116 6.77 -6.70 -0.53
C ALA A 116 6.79 -7.16 -2.01
N VAL A 117 7.19 -6.28 -2.93
CA VAL A 117 7.34 -6.61 -4.35
C VAL A 117 8.31 -7.79 -4.56
N CYS A 118 9.44 -7.82 -3.86
CA CYS A 118 10.38 -8.93 -3.96
C CYS A 118 9.78 -10.27 -3.49
N ARG A 119 8.95 -10.25 -2.44
CA ARG A 119 8.27 -11.44 -1.91
C ARG A 119 7.21 -11.97 -2.87
N ASP A 120 6.36 -11.09 -3.38
CA ASP A 120 5.27 -11.45 -4.29
C ASP A 120 5.80 -12.14 -5.57
N GLU A 121 6.92 -11.66 -6.09
CA GLU A 121 7.55 -12.22 -7.29
C GLU A 121 8.21 -13.59 -7.01
N GLN A 122 8.76 -13.81 -5.82
CA GLN A 122 9.26 -15.13 -5.44
C GLN A 122 8.14 -16.15 -5.23
N GLU A 123 7.04 -15.75 -4.62
CA GLU A 123 5.88 -16.62 -4.44
C GLU A 123 5.29 -17.00 -5.80
N SER A 124 5.21 -16.04 -6.72
CA SER A 124 4.78 -16.27 -8.10
C SER A 124 5.69 -17.27 -8.83
N ALA A 125 7.01 -17.16 -8.66
CA ALA A 125 7.97 -18.11 -9.23
C ALA A 125 7.84 -19.53 -8.65
N ARG A 126 7.49 -19.67 -7.37
CA ARG A 126 7.27 -20.98 -6.73
C ARG A 126 5.98 -21.65 -7.21
N GLY A 127 4.91 -20.89 -7.41
CA GLY A 127 3.60 -21.40 -7.84
C GLY A 127 3.61 -22.05 -9.23
N GLN A 128 4.50 -21.60 -10.13
CA GLN A 128 4.59 -22.16 -11.49
C GLN A 128 5.12 -23.60 -11.53
N VAL A 129 5.90 -24.03 -10.53
CA VAL A 129 6.53 -25.37 -10.54
C VAL A 129 5.53 -26.49 -10.22
N SER A 130 4.40 -26.17 -9.57
CA SER A 130 3.47 -27.17 -9.05
C SER A 130 2.29 -27.52 -9.98
N SER A 131 2.15 -26.89 -11.16
CA SER A 131 1.01 -27.11 -12.08
C SER A 131 1.35 -28.01 -13.29
N SER A 132 2.32 -28.92 -13.15
CA SER A 132 2.68 -29.89 -14.21
C SER A 132 1.86 -31.17 -14.11
N GLY A 133 0.53 -31.05 -14.16
CA GLY A 133 -0.42 -32.17 -14.10
C GLY A 133 -1.56 -31.99 -15.08
N ASP A 134 -1.38 -32.58 -16.27
CA ASP A 134 -2.40 -33.07 -17.20
C ASP A 134 -3.26 -32.07 -18.02
N GLN A 135 -2.82 -31.91 -19.28
CA GLN A 135 -3.56 -31.73 -20.54
C GLN A 135 -4.53 -30.56 -20.76
N GLY A 136 -4.05 -29.62 -21.57
CA GLY A 136 -4.73 -29.29 -22.83
C GLY A 136 -5.53 -27.98 -22.87
N GLU A 137 -4.86 -26.86 -23.18
CA GLU A 137 -5.25 -25.96 -24.27
C GLU A 137 -4.26 -24.78 -24.36
N ALA A 138 -3.74 -24.55 -25.57
CA ALA A 138 -2.83 -23.47 -25.85
C ALA A 138 -3.61 -22.13 -25.88
N SER A 139 -3.37 -21.25 -24.92
CA SER A 139 -3.76 -19.85 -25.04
C SER A 139 -2.78 -18.91 -24.35
N SER A 140 -2.15 -18.10 -25.20
CA SER A 140 -1.38 -16.87 -24.98
C SER A 140 -0.80 -16.60 -23.58
N SER A 141 0.53 -16.49 -23.55
CA SER A 141 1.38 -15.92 -22.49
C SER A 141 1.15 -14.43 -22.22
N GLY A 142 -0.07 -13.92 -22.34
CA GLY A 142 -0.43 -12.65 -21.75
C GLY A 142 -0.47 -12.84 -20.25
N ARG A 143 0.32 -12.04 -19.49
CA ARG A 143 0.08 -11.86 -18.05
C ARG A 143 -1.42 -11.65 -17.90
N VAL A 144 -2.13 -12.64 -17.38
CA VAL A 144 -3.56 -12.53 -17.08
C VAL A 144 -3.65 -11.29 -16.19
N PRO A 145 -4.36 -10.22 -16.61
CA PRO A 145 -4.59 -9.10 -15.73
C PRO A 145 -5.18 -9.72 -14.47
N VAL A 146 -4.48 -9.61 -13.35
CA VAL A 146 -4.93 -10.21 -12.10
C VAL A 146 -6.27 -9.56 -11.79
N ILE A 147 -7.36 -10.27 -12.09
CA ILE A 147 -8.72 -9.78 -11.91
C ILE A 147 -8.92 -9.73 -10.40
N CYS A 148 -8.80 -8.54 -9.81
CA CYS A 148 -9.21 -8.27 -8.44
C CYS A 148 -10.60 -8.86 -8.23
N SER A 149 -10.72 -9.84 -7.32
CA SER A 149 -12.00 -10.47 -7.05
C SER A 149 -13.04 -9.38 -6.73
N ASP A 150 -14.29 -9.59 -7.16
CA ASP A 150 -15.38 -8.64 -6.92
C ASP A 150 -15.55 -8.26 -5.43
N GLU A 151 -15.01 -9.08 -4.54
CA GLU A 151 -15.16 -9.00 -3.09
C GLU A 151 -14.02 -8.21 -2.40
N GLN A 152 -12.92 -7.90 -3.10
CA GLN A 152 -11.77 -7.21 -2.51
C GLN A 152 -12.10 -5.82 -1.94
N PRO A 153 -12.89 -4.95 -2.59
CA PRO A 153 -13.18 -3.63 -2.02
C PRO A 153 -13.93 -3.70 -0.68
N GLU A 154 -14.83 -4.68 -0.53
CA GLU A 154 -15.60 -4.91 0.70
C GLU A 154 -14.66 -5.26 1.88
N SER A 155 -13.72 -6.18 1.66
CA SER A 155 -12.79 -6.61 2.72
C SER A 155 -11.73 -5.57 3.07
N LEU A 156 -11.34 -4.73 2.11
CA LEU A 156 -10.34 -3.67 2.30
C LEU A 156 -10.90 -2.41 2.95
N MET A 157 -12.22 -2.18 2.88
CA MET A 157 -12.83 -0.97 3.41
C MET A 157 -12.60 -0.72 4.91
N PRO A 158 -12.80 -1.71 5.80
CA PRO A 158 -12.50 -1.54 7.22
C PRO A 158 -11.04 -1.11 7.45
N LEU A 159 -10.10 -1.73 6.72
CA LEU A 159 -8.67 -1.45 6.85
C LEU A 159 -8.33 0.00 6.43
N ILE A 160 -8.79 0.44 5.25
CA ILE A 160 -8.47 1.79 4.76
C ILE A 160 -9.13 2.86 5.62
N SER A 161 -10.30 2.59 6.21
CA SER A 161 -10.99 3.52 7.09
C SER A 161 -10.20 3.81 8.37
N VAL A 162 -9.39 2.86 8.83
CA VAL A 162 -8.51 3.00 10.00
C VAL A 162 -7.17 3.63 9.61
N ILE A 163 -6.55 3.16 8.52
CA ILE A 163 -5.19 3.57 8.15
C ILE A 163 -5.17 4.97 7.53
N SER A 164 -6.14 5.26 6.68
CA SER A 164 -6.14 6.48 5.86
C SER A 164 -7.56 7.07 5.71
N PRO A 165 -8.22 7.42 6.84
CA PRO A 165 -9.56 8.00 6.81
C PRO A 165 -9.58 9.27 5.95
N ALA A 166 -10.65 9.47 5.18
CA ALA A 166 -10.83 10.63 4.30
C ALA A 166 -9.70 10.86 3.27
N SER A 167 -8.82 9.89 3.02
CA SER A 167 -7.82 9.98 1.96
C SER A 167 -8.43 9.73 0.58
N ASP A 168 -7.69 10.07 -0.47
CA ASP A 168 -8.12 9.79 -1.84
C ASP A 168 -8.33 8.28 -2.07
N THR A 169 -7.42 7.44 -1.58
CA THR A 169 -7.54 5.98 -1.64
C THR A 169 -8.82 5.48 -0.97
N HIS A 170 -9.19 6.03 0.20
CA HIS A 170 -10.43 5.67 0.89
C HIS A 170 -11.64 6.05 0.03
N LEU A 171 -11.68 7.26 -0.50
CA LEU A 171 -12.80 7.72 -1.33
C LEU A 171 -12.94 6.87 -2.59
N TYR A 172 -11.85 6.52 -3.25
CA TYR A 172 -11.88 5.69 -4.46
C TYR A 172 -12.26 4.24 -4.17
N LEU A 173 -11.75 3.64 -3.09
CA LEU A 173 -12.10 2.27 -2.75
C LEU A 173 -13.59 2.15 -2.40
N ALA A 174 -14.14 3.15 -1.70
CA ALA A 174 -15.55 3.18 -1.37
C ALA A 174 -16.45 3.40 -2.61
N LEU A 175 -16.00 4.20 -3.58
CA LEU A 175 -16.69 4.37 -4.87
C LEU A 175 -16.65 3.09 -5.71
N GLU A 176 -15.48 2.45 -5.79
CA GLU A 176 -15.31 1.20 -6.51
C GLU A 176 -16.16 0.09 -5.90
N TRP A 177 -16.22 0.00 -4.56
CA TRP A 177 -17.11 -0.94 -3.89
C TRP A 177 -18.58 -0.68 -4.23
N LEU A 178 -19.03 0.58 -4.19
CA LEU A 178 -20.39 0.96 -4.54
C LEU A 178 -20.72 0.60 -6.00
N GLU A 179 -19.84 0.90 -6.94
CA GLU A 179 -20.04 0.60 -8.36
C GLU A 179 -20.12 -0.91 -8.62
N ARG A 180 -19.18 -1.69 -8.06
CA ARG A 180 -19.16 -3.15 -8.21
C ARG A 180 -20.37 -3.81 -7.55
N ALA A 181 -20.72 -3.37 -6.34
CA ALA A 181 -21.91 -3.88 -5.64
C ALA A 181 -23.20 -3.57 -6.42
N GLY A 182 -23.33 -2.34 -6.94
CA GLY A 182 -24.45 -1.92 -7.76
C GLY A 182 -24.59 -2.73 -9.06
N LYS A 183 -23.47 -2.97 -9.76
CA LYS A 183 -23.45 -3.81 -10.98
C LYS A 183 -23.79 -5.27 -10.69
N LYS A 184 -23.25 -5.84 -9.61
CA LYS A 184 -23.39 -7.26 -9.27
C LYS A 184 -24.75 -7.61 -8.65
N TYR A 185 -25.26 -6.78 -7.76
CA TYR A 185 -26.43 -7.10 -6.93
C TYR A 185 -27.66 -6.21 -7.21
N GLY A 186 -27.50 -5.10 -7.93
CA GLY A 186 -28.56 -4.12 -8.16
C GLY A 186 -28.74 -3.11 -7.02
N SER A 187 -29.45 -2.00 -7.28
CA SER A 187 -29.58 -0.86 -6.36
C SER A 187 -30.39 -1.14 -5.08
N GLY A 188 -31.32 -2.10 -5.12
CA GLY A 188 -32.16 -2.45 -3.98
C GLY A 188 -31.53 -3.41 -2.97
N HIS A 189 -30.40 -4.03 -3.34
CA HIS A 189 -29.78 -5.09 -2.54
C HIS A 189 -29.02 -4.56 -1.32
N GLU A 190 -28.98 -5.33 -0.24
CA GLU A 190 -28.39 -4.91 1.04
C GLU A 190 -26.89 -4.60 0.94
N LYS A 191 -26.15 -5.38 0.15
CA LYS A 191 -24.74 -5.10 -0.14
C LYS A 191 -24.53 -3.73 -0.82
N THR A 192 -25.38 -3.38 -1.78
CA THR A 192 -25.29 -2.08 -2.47
C THR A 192 -25.61 -0.92 -1.53
N LYS A 193 -26.58 -1.10 -0.62
CA LYS A 193 -26.85 -0.11 0.44
C LYS A 193 -25.67 0.06 1.39
N THR A 194 -25.06 -1.04 1.81
CA THR A 194 -23.88 -1.03 2.69
C THR A 194 -22.71 -0.28 2.03
N ALA A 195 -22.42 -0.60 0.75
CA ALA A 195 -21.40 0.10 -0.01
C ALA A 195 -21.70 1.60 -0.19
N SER A 196 -22.97 1.94 -0.42
CA SER A 196 -23.44 3.33 -0.51
C SER A 196 -23.22 4.10 0.79
N GLN A 197 -23.54 3.49 1.94
CA GLN A 197 -23.29 4.06 3.26
C GLN A 197 -21.80 4.28 3.52
N ALA A 198 -20.94 3.33 3.15
CA ALA A 198 -19.50 3.46 3.30
C ALA A 198 -18.93 4.59 2.42
N CYS A 199 -19.37 4.68 1.17
CA CYS A 199 -19.01 5.77 0.25
C CYS A 199 -19.43 7.13 0.80
N LEU A 200 -20.67 7.23 1.30
CA LEU A 200 -21.18 8.44 1.94
C LEU A 200 -20.35 8.82 3.17
N ALA A 201 -20.06 7.86 4.05
CA ALA A 201 -19.26 8.08 5.25
C ALA A 201 -17.83 8.58 4.92
N ALA A 202 -17.18 8.00 3.91
CA ALA A 202 -15.87 8.43 3.42
C ALA A 202 -15.89 9.90 2.96
N HIS A 203 -16.90 10.29 2.19
CA HIS A 203 -17.04 11.66 1.70
C HIS A 203 -17.39 12.65 2.82
N LEU A 204 -18.26 12.27 3.76
CA LEU A 204 -18.58 13.11 4.92
C LEU A 204 -17.37 13.30 5.84
N MET A 205 -16.53 12.27 6.02
CA MET A 205 -15.27 12.42 6.76
C MET A 205 -14.31 13.39 6.07
N ARG A 206 -14.31 13.44 4.73
CA ARG A 206 -13.40 14.30 3.94
C ARG A 206 -13.88 15.74 3.83
N TYR A 207 -15.14 15.94 3.49
CA TYR A 207 -15.69 17.25 3.15
C TYR A 207 -16.52 17.87 4.27
N GLY A 208 -16.81 17.12 5.33
CA GLY A 208 -17.74 17.52 6.37
C GLY A 208 -19.19 17.48 5.89
N ARG A 209 -20.08 18.18 6.61
CA ARG A 209 -21.49 18.31 6.21
C ARG A 209 -21.60 19.33 5.08
N VAL A 210 -21.99 18.87 3.91
CA VAL A 210 -22.27 19.70 2.72
C VAL A 210 -23.70 19.45 2.23
N PRO A 211 -24.31 20.36 1.46
CA PRO A 211 -25.59 20.12 0.81
C PRO A 211 -25.56 18.84 -0.06
N ASN A 212 -26.67 18.12 -0.14
CA ASN A 212 -26.77 16.83 -0.85
C ASN A 212 -26.44 16.97 -2.35
N GLU A 213 -26.80 18.10 -2.94
CA GLU A 213 -26.52 18.42 -4.34
C GLU A 213 -25.01 18.50 -4.57
N LEU A 214 -24.30 19.20 -3.68
CA LEU A 214 -22.83 19.33 -3.75
C LEU A 214 -22.15 17.98 -3.49
N LEU A 215 -22.63 17.21 -2.51
CA LEU A 215 -22.10 15.88 -2.23
C LEU A 215 -22.23 14.94 -3.44
N SER A 216 -23.39 14.98 -4.10
CA SER A 216 -23.64 14.21 -5.32
C SER A 216 -22.70 14.63 -6.44
N GLN A 217 -22.47 15.94 -6.62
CA GLN A 217 -21.50 16.44 -7.60
C GLN A 217 -20.07 15.99 -7.30
N LEU A 218 -19.65 16.00 -6.03
CA LEU A 218 -18.33 15.53 -5.61
C LEU A 218 -18.13 14.03 -5.88
N ILE A 219 -19.14 13.22 -5.58
CA ILE A 219 -19.16 11.77 -5.86
C ILE A 219 -19.08 11.52 -7.37
N MET A 220 -19.92 12.19 -8.16
CA MET A 220 -19.93 12.07 -9.62
C MET A 220 -18.61 12.52 -10.26
N ALA A 221 -18.06 13.64 -9.81
CA ALA A 221 -16.78 14.14 -10.31
C ALA A 221 -15.65 13.13 -10.05
N ARG A 222 -15.68 12.44 -8.89
CA ARG A 222 -14.72 11.39 -8.60
C ARG A 222 -14.95 10.11 -9.38
N SER A 223 -16.18 9.70 -9.63
CA SER A 223 -16.44 8.49 -10.42
C SER A 223 -15.99 8.60 -11.88
N GLN A 224 -15.74 9.82 -12.37
CA GLN A 224 -15.28 10.07 -13.74
C GLN A 224 -13.77 9.91 -13.94
N VAL A 225 -12.99 9.87 -12.86
CA VAL A 225 -11.55 9.73 -12.98
C VAL A 225 -11.20 8.24 -12.93
N GLU A 226 -10.45 7.77 -13.92
CA GLU A 226 -9.96 6.40 -13.95
C GLU A 226 -8.94 6.18 -12.83
N TYR A 227 -9.29 5.33 -11.86
CA TYR A 227 -8.37 4.94 -10.79
C TYR A 227 -7.93 3.49 -10.94
N ASN A 228 -6.63 3.27 -10.86
CA ASN A 228 -5.99 1.96 -10.88
C ASN A 228 -5.86 1.38 -9.45
N LEU A 229 -6.96 1.27 -8.69
CA LEU A 229 -6.90 0.66 -7.35
C LEU A 229 -6.69 -0.87 -7.39
N GLY A 230 -6.85 -1.51 -8.55
CA GLY A 230 -6.78 -2.96 -8.71
C GLY A 230 -5.41 -3.54 -9.08
N ARG A 231 -4.31 -3.17 -8.42
CA ARG A 231 -2.99 -3.82 -8.64
C ARG A 231 -2.28 -4.32 -7.38
N VAL A 232 -2.91 -4.27 -6.22
CA VAL A 232 -2.29 -4.77 -4.98
C VAL A 232 -3.16 -5.89 -4.41
N ASN A 233 -2.67 -7.12 -4.48
CA ASN A 233 -3.27 -8.23 -3.76
C ASN A 233 -2.84 -8.14 -2.29
N LEU A 234 -3.80 -8.16 -1.37
CA LEU A 234 -3.52 -8.65 -0.03
C LEU A 234 -3.76 -10.16 -0.04
N PRO A 235 -2.81 -11.00 0.40
CA PRO A 235 -3.06 -12.42 0.54
C PRO A 235 -4.24 -12.62 1.51
N SER A 236 -5.26 -13.37 1.07
CA SER A 236 -6.38 -13.74 1.93
C SER A 236 -5.82 -14.43 3.17
N PRO A 237 -6.12 -13.97 4.40
CA PRO A 237 -5.69 -14.67 5.60
C PRO A 237 -6.30 -16.08 5.57
N SER A 238 -5.44 -17.10 5.59
CA SER A 238 -5.87 -18.48 5.65
C SER A 238 -6.73 -18.65 6.91
N ALA A 239 -7.83 -19.41 6.82
CA ALA A 239 -8.75 -19.63 7.94
C ALA A 239 -8.06 -20.17 9.21
N ALA A 240 -6.84 -20.71 9.10
CA ALA A 240 -6.03 -21.15 10.23
C ALA A 240 -5.46 -20.00 11.09
N SER A 241 -5.41 -18.77 10.57
CA SER A 241 -4.84 -17.61 11.28
C SER A 241 -5.84 -16.90 12.22
N LEU A 242 -7.14 -17.16 12.07
CA LEU A 242 -8.19 -16.56 12.91
C LEU A 242 -8.59 -17.43 14.12
N SER A 243 -8.24 -18.72 14.14
CA SER A 243 -8.53 -19.60 15.28
C SER A 243 -7.50 -19.50 16.41
N ALA A 244 -6.41 -18.75 16.23
CA ALA A 244 -5.38 -18.57 17.26
C ALA A 244 -5.60 -17.31 18.11
N ALA A 245 -6.67 -16.54 17.84
CA ALA A 245 -6.98 -15.27 18.51
C ALA A 245 -8.34 -15.26 19.23
N ALA A 246 -8.99 -16.43 19.36
CA ALA A 246 -10.16 -16.66 20.21
C ALA A 246 -9.79 -17.54 21.39
#